data_AF-A0AAU2RW64-F1
#
_entry.id   AF-A0AAU2RW64-F1
#
_cell.length_a   1.000
_cell.length_b   1.000
_cell.length_c   1.000
_cell.angle_alpha   90.00
_cell.angle_beta   90.00
_cell.angle_gamma   90.00
#
_symmetry.space_group_name_H-M   'P 1'
#
loop_
_entity.id
_entity.type
_entity.pdbx_description
1 polymer ?
#
loop_
_entity_poly.entity_id
_entity_poly.type
_entity_poly.pdbx_seq_one_letter_code
_entity_poly.pdbx_strand_id
1 'polypeptide(L)'
;MEQTEVRGHALPARLITLLREGRWQHPGDAELARLIPWFEDPLDFLKSTKEMERESRPMDLFADDPVSYELFRQVRGSTRPAPVELPWLDIEQALLIAVNRRAGDDVALALDYRTDPADPRVVGSDFWTNPRQCAWREVAPAFSSFADALGL
;
A
#
# COMPACT_ATOMS: atom_id res chain seq x y z
N MET A 1 4.24 -24.23 -2.39
CA MET A 1 3.15 -23.43 -2.99
C MET A 1 3.30 -22.04 -2.42
N GLU A 2 3.41 -21.03 -3.27
CA GLU A 2 3.45 -19.64 -2.83
C GLU A 2 2.09 -19.29 -2.23
N GLN A 3 2.07 -18.65 -1.07
CA GLN A 3 0.83 -18.27 -0.40
C GLN A 3 0.14 -17.20 -1.26
N THR A 4 -1.12 -17.38 -1.63
CA THR A 4 -1.86 -16.44 -2.49
C THR A 4 -2.75 -15.48 -1.71
N GLU A 5 -2.67 -15.53 -0.38
CA GLU A 5 -3.46 -14.72 0.55
C GLU A 5 -2.53 -14.12 1.59
N VAL A 6 -2.73 -12.84 1.91
CA VAL A 6 -1.98 -12.12 2.93
C VAL A 6 -2.97 -11.31 3.76
N ARG A 7 -2.89 -11.41 5.09
CA ARG A 7 -3.84 -10.76 6.02
C ARG A 7 -5.34 -10.97 5.69
N GLY A 8 -5.72 -12.15 5.21
CA GLY A 8 -7.13 -12.45 4.87
C GLY A 8 -7.55 -12.02 3.46
N HIS A 9 -6.66 -11.40 2.67
CA HIS A 9 -6.94 -10.89 1.34
C HIS A 9 -6.23 -11.68 0.26
N ALA A 10 -6.97 -12.10 -0.75
CA ALA A 10 -6.39 -12.71 -1.94
C ALA A 10 -5.54 -11.68 -2.68
N LEU A 11 -4.30 -12.05 -3.02
CA LEU A 11 -3.49 -11.19 -3.88
C LEU A 11 -4.08 -11.12 -5.29
N PRO A 12 -4.00 -9.96 -5.96
CA PRO A 12 -4.40 -9.85 -7.36
C PRO A 12 -3.65 -10.88 -8.21
N ALA A 13 -4.36 -11.56 -9.11
CA ALA A 13 -3.77 -12.61 -9.95
C ALA A 13 -2.56 -12.10 -10.77
N ARG A 14 -2.60 -10.82 -11.16
CA ARG A 14 -1.49 -10.15 -11.83
C ARG A 14 -0.27 -10.00 -10.92
N LEU A 15 -0.46 -9.62 -9.65
CA LEU A 15 0.64 -9.51 -8.68
C LEU A 15 1.30 -10.88 -8.45
N ILE A 16 0.49 -11.93 -8.28
CA ILE A 16 1.00 -13.31 -8.14
C ILE A 16 1.85 -13.70 -9.36
N THR A 17 1.39 -13.38 -10.56
CA THR A 17 2.12 -13.66 -11.81
C THR A 17 3.45 -12.91 -11.84
N LEU A 18 3.44 -11.62 -11.51
CA LEU A 18 4.63 -10.77 -11.47
C LEU A 18 5.65 -11.25 -10.42
N LEU A 19 5.20 -11.69 -9.24
CA LEU A 19 6.06 -12.26 -8.20
C LEU A 19 6.71 -13.56 -8.67
N ARG A 20 5.92 -14.49 -9.20
CA ARG A 20 6.39 -15.78 -9.70
C ARG A 20 7.40 -15.63 -10.84
N GLU A 21 7.21 -14.64 -11.70
CA GLU A 21 8.11 -14.34 -12.82
C GLU A 21 9.31 -13.49 -12.41
N GLY A 22 9.40 -13.05 -11.15
CA GLY A 22 10.43 -12.13 -10.69
C GLY A 22 10.35 -10.76 -11.35
N ARG A 23 9.18 -10.39 -11.90
CA ARG A 23 8.92 -9.11 -12.58
C ARG A 23 8.36 -8.04 -11.65
N TRP A 24 7.88 -8.41 -10.46
CA TRP A 24 7.54 -7.44 -9.42
C TRP A 24 8.83 -6.85 -8.82
N GLN A 25 9.37 -5.84 -9.49
CA GLN A 25 10.58 -5.13 -9.12
C GLN A 25 10.37 -3.63 -9.27
N HIS A 26 11.17 -2.85 -8.54
CA HIS A 26 11.12 -1.40 -8.63
C HIS A 26 11.36 -0.94 -10.09
N PRO A 27 10.43 -0.17 -10.69
CA PRO A 27 10.49 0.20 -12.11
C PRO A 27 11.56 1.25 -12.43
N GLY A 28 12.16 1.85 -11.39
CA GLY A 28 13.06 2.99 -11.47
C GLY A 28 12.38 4.25 -10.94
N ASP A 29 13.14 5.09 -10.24
CA ASP A 29 12.58 6.23 -9.51
C ASP A 29 11.91 7.24 -10.47
N ALA A 30 12.42 7.37 -11.71
CA ALA A 30 11.84 8.24 -12.73
C ALA A 30 10.45 7.78 -13.23
N GLU A 31 10.24 6.47 -13.42
CA GLU A 31 8.93 5.95 -13.83
C GLU A 31 7.90 6.08 -12.71
N LEU A 32 8.34 5.82 -11.47
CA LEU A 32 7.48 6.01 -10.30
C LEU A 32 7.08 7.48 -10.14
N ALA A 33 8.04 8.42 -10.26
CA ALA A 33 7.78 9.85 -10.18
C ALA A 33 6.88 10.36 -11.32
N ARG A 34 6.92 9.74 -12.50
CA ARG A 34 5.99 10.06 -13.60
C ARG A 34 4.56 9.68 -13.26
N LEU A 35 4.36 8.57 -12.56
CA LEU A 35 3.05 8.08 -12.15
C LEU A 35 2.54 8.78 -10.89
N ILE A 36 3.42 9.05 -9.94
CA ILE A 36 3.10 9.58 -8.60
C ILE A 36 3.97 10.82 -8.32
N PRO A 37 3.74 11.96 -9.01
CA PRO A 37 4.64 13.11 -8.95
C PRO A 37 4.69 13.81 -7.58
N TRP A 38 3.78 13.48 -6.68
CA TRP A 38 3.73 13.99 -5.31
C TRP A 38 4.47 13.10 -4.30
N PHE A 39 4.97 11.94 -4.71
CA PHE A 39 5.68 10.99 -3.86
C PHE A 39 7.18 11.15 -4.06
N GLU A 40 7.89 11.69 -3.06
CA GLU A 40 9.29 12.09 -3.25
C GLU A 40 10.30 11.00 -2.84
N ASP A 41 9.94 10.12 -1.90
CA ASP A 41 10.89 9.14 -1.37
C ASP A 41 10.97 7.85 -2.19
N PRO A 42 12.16 7.23 -2.29
CA PRO A 42 12.32 5.97 -2.99
C PRO A 42 11.66 4.82 -2.23
N LEU A 43 11.10 3.88 -3.00
CA LEU A 43 10.44 2.70 -2.47
C LEU A 43 11.19 1.41 -2.79
N ASP A 44 10.99 0.39 -1.98
CA ASP A 44 11.32 -0.99 -2.28
C ASP A 44 10.02 -1.80 -2.42
N PHE A 45 9.89 -2.49 -3.55
CA PHE A 45 8.75 -3.33 -3.86
C PHE A 45 8.89 -4.65 -3.11
N LEU A 46 7.86 -5.07 -2.38
CA LEU A 46 7.89 -6.27 -1.55
C LEU A 46 7.79 -7.52 -2.44
N LYS A 47 8.83 -8.35 -2.44
CA LYS A 47 9.06 -9.42 -3.42
C LYS A 47 8.48 -10.77 -3.02
N SER A 48 7.76 -10.83 -1.90
CA SER A 48 7.08 -12.04 -1.48
C SER A 48 5.92 -11.74 -0.53
N THR A 49 4.99 -12.66 -0.43
CA THR A 49 3.88 -12.59 0.53
C THR A 49 4.36 -12.52 1.98
N LYS A 50 5.50 -13.17 2.29
CA LYS A 50 6.15 -13.08 3.60
C LYS A 50 6.64 -11.67 3.92
N GLU A 51 7.17 -10.96 2.93
CA GLU A 51 7.56 -9.55 3.08
C GLU A 51 6.32 -8.67 3.26
N MET A 52 5.29 -8.84 2.42
CA MET A 52 4.03 -8.11 2.54
C MET A 52 3.37 -8.28 3.91
N GLU A 53 3.32 -9.51 4.42
CA GLU A 53 2.81 -9.80 5.78
C GLU A 53 3.64 -9.10 6.85
N ARG A 54 4.98 -9.22 6.77
CA ARG A 54 5.89 -8.63 7.77
C ARG A 54 5.76 -7.11 7.80
N GLU A 55 5.80 -6.46 6.65
CA GLU A 55 5.76 -4.99 6.55
C GLU A 55 4.36 -4.42 6.81
N SER A 56 3.31 -5.21 6.61
CA SER A 56 1.93 -4.80 6.94
C SER A 56 1.60 -4.95 8.42
N ARG A 57 2.32 -5.79 9.17
CA ARG A 57 2.05 -6.05 10.59
C ARG A 57 2.13 -4.82 11.50
N PRO A 58 3.07 -3.87 11.34
CA PRO A 58 3.11 -2.63 12.13
C PRO A 58 1.84 -1.77 12.02
N MET A 59 1.05 -1.90 10.95
CA MET A 59 -0.23 -1.18 10.82
C MET A 59 -1.17 -1.47 12.00
N ASP A 60 -1.13 -2.69 12.56
CA ASP A 60 -1.91 -3.06 13.73
C ASP A 60 -1.52 -2.22 14.95
N LEU A 61 -0.23 -1.98 15.17
CA LEU A 61 0.27 -1.13 16.25
C LEU A 61 -0.14 0.34 16.03
N PHE A 62 -0.05 0.82 14.80
CA PHE A 62 -0.37 2.21 14.48
C PHE A 62 -1.87 2.52 14.61
N ALA A 63 -2.74 1.57 14.25
CA ALA A 63 -4.18 1.75 14.37
C ALA A 63 -4.68 1.71 15.82
N ASP A 64 -3.97 1.00 16.70
CA ASP A 64 -4.35 0.83 18.11
C ASP A 64 -3.70 1.88 19.05
N ASP A 65 -2.69 2.62 18.59
CA ASP A 65 -2.04 3.70 19.34
C ASP A 65 -2.65 5.10 19.04
N PRO A 66 -3.12 5.84 20.05
CA PRO A 66 -3.78 7.14 19.87
C PRO A 66 -2.95 8.21 19.15
N VAL A 67 -1.62 8.19 19.28
CA VAL A 67 -0.75 9.18 18.61
C VAL A 67 -0.50 8.76 17.16
N SER A 68 -0.24 7.47 16.95
CA SER A 68 0.10 6.91 15.65
C SER A 68 -1.11 6.92 14.71
N TYR A 69 -2.31 6.60 15.18
CA TYR A 69 -3.47 6.49 14.28
C TYR A 69 -3.82 7.85 13.62
N GLU A 70 -3.66 8.97 14.33
CA GLU A 70 -3.85 10.31 13.75
C GLU A 70 -2.72 10.71 12.81
N LEU A 71 -1.48 10.41 13.18
CA LEU A 71 -0.30 10.73 12.37
C LEU A 71 -0.32 9.98 11.03
N PHE A 72 -0.58 8.67 11.06
CA PHE A 72 -0.56 7.81 9.89
C PHE A 72 -1.91 7.70 9.18
N ARG A 73 -2.99 8.24 9.78
CA ARG A 73 -4.38 8.09 9.32
C ARG A 73 -4.77 6.64 9.03
N GLN A 74 -4.44 5.75 9.95
CA GLN A 74 -4.73 4.31 9.87
C GLN A 74 -5.73 3.92 10.95
N VAL A 75 -6.76 3.17 10.59
CA VAL A 75 -7.83 2.75 11.52
C VAL A 75 -8.33 1.35 11.19
N ARG A 76 -8.94 0.67 12.16
CA ARG A 76 -9.72 -0.55 11.93
C ARG A 76 -11.14 -0.21 11.51
N GLY A 77 -11.53 -0.54 10.28
CA GLY A 77 -12.88 -0.29 9.79
C GLY A 77 -13.98 -0.92 10.65
N SER A 78 -13.73 -2.13 11.19
CA SER A 78 -14.63 -2.85 12.09
C SER A 78 -15.01 -2.07 13.37
N THR A 79 -14.19 -1.10 13.77
CA THR A 79 -14.39 -0.28 14.98
C THR A 79 -15.11 1.03 14.71
N ARG A 80 -15.41 1.35 13.44
CA ARG A 80 -16.00 2.63 13.04
C ARG A 80 -17.50 2.47 12.74
N PRO A 81 -18.32 3.47 13.11
CA PRO A 81 -19.77 3.44 12.85
C PRO A 81 -20.13 3.73 11.38
N ALA A 82 -19.18 4.25 10.60
CA ALA A 82 -19.35 4.59 9.19
C ALA A 82 -18.16 4.01 8.38
N PRO A 83 -18.35 3.76 7.07
CA PRO A 83 -17.26 3.34 6.19
C PRO A 83 -16.07 4.29 6.30
N VAL A 84 -14.87 3.71 6.34
CA VAL A 84 -13.62 4.47 6.32
C VAL A 84 -13.38 4.91 4.88
N GLU A 85 -13.16 6.20 4.67
CA GLU A 85 -12.89 6.81 3.36
C GLU A 85 -11.50 7.44 3.34
N LEU A 86 -10.93 7.62 2.15
CA LEU A 86 -9.73 8.45 2.00
C LEU A 86 -10.01 9.85 2.56
N PRO A 87 -9.08 10.46 3.30
CA PRO A 87 -7.64 10.14 3.38
C PRO A 87 -7.24 9.16 4.49
N TRP A 88 -8.20 8.42 5.06
CA TRP A 88 -7.94 7.36 6.04
C TRP A 88 -7.82 5.98 5.37
N LEU A 89 -6.86 5.19 5.85
CA LEU A 89 -6.68 3.80 5.45
C LEU A 89 -7.38 2.88 6.46
N ASP A 90 -8.21 1.98 5.94
CA ASP A 90 -8.73 0.85 6.71
C ASP A 90 -7.71 -0.29 6.67
N ILE A 91 -7.01 -0.53 7.79
CA ILE A 91 -5.92 -1.52 7.87
C ILE A 91 -6.42 -2.97 7.76
N GLU A 92 -7.72 -3.19 7.93
CA GLU A 92 -8.35 -4.51 7.77
C GLU A 92 -8.67 -4.79 6.30
N GLN A 93 -8.62 -3.77 5.44
CA GLN A 93 -8.86 -3.85 4.00
C GLN A 93 -7.67 -3.30 3.19
N ALA A 94 -6.47 -3.33 3.77
CA ALA A 94 -5.26 -2.84 3.14
C ALA A 94 -4.09 -3.82 3.26
N LEU A 95 -3.22 -3.81 2.26
CA LEU A 95 -1.99 -4.60 2.23
C LEU A 95 -0.84 -3.79 1.62
N LEU A 96 0.28 -3.65 2.32
CA LEU A 96 1.44 -2.96 1.78
C LEU A 96 2.10 -3.80 0.67
N ILE A 97 2.47 -3.15 -0.43
CA ILE A 97 3.13 -3.77 -1.59
C ILE A 97 4.46 -3.10 -1.96
N ALA A 98 4.70 -1.90 -1.44
CA ALA A 98 6.00 -1.25 -1.46
C ALA A 98 6.16 -0.38 -0.21
N VAL A 99 7.37 -0.31 0.33
CA VAL A 99 7.69 0.47 1.54
C VAL A 99 8.93 1.32 1.31
N ASN A 100 9.21 2.23 2.22
CA ASN A 100 10.41 3.05 2.22
C ASN A 100 11.69 2.23 2.00
N ARG A 101 12.56 2.71 1.09
CA ARG A 101 13.91 2.15 0.90
C ARG A 101 14.89 2.60 1.99
N ARG A 102 14.67 3.78 2.58
CA ARG A 102 15.53 4.37 3.60
C ARG A 102 14.91 4.17 4.98
N ALA A 103 15.68 3.56 5.90
CA ALA A 103 15.23 3.34 7.26
C ALA A 103 14.96 4.68 7.97
N GLY A 104 13.81 4.79 8.63
CA GLY A 104 13.35 6.01 9.31
C GLY A 104 12.37 6.84 8.49
N ASP A 105 12.23 6.58 7.19
CA ASP A 105 11.12 7.14 6.40
C ASP A 105 9.86 6.29 6.65
N ASP A 106 8.70 6.94 6.60
CA ASP A 106 7.43 6.39 7.03
C ASP A 106 6.42 6.29 5.87
N VAL A 107 6.92 5.90 4.69
CA VAL A 107 6.15 5.95 3.44
C VAL A 107 5.93 4.57 2.81
N ALA A 108 4.78 4.38 2.18
CA ALA A 108 4.39 3.11 1.57
C ALA A 108 3.37 3.27 0.43
N LEU A 109 3.27 2.22 -0.40
CA LEU A 109 2.14 1.94 -1.27
C LEU A 109 1.38 0.73 -0.75
N ALA A 110 0.06 0.80 -0.82
CA ALA A 110 -0.85 -0.26 -0.40
C ALA A 110 -1.87 -0.60 -1.48
N LEU A 111 -2.25 -1.89 -1.53
CA LEU A 111 -3.52 -2.31 -2.10
C LEU A 111 -4.63 -1.96 -1.12
N ASP A 112 -5.72 -1.42 -1.63
CA ASP A 112 -6.90 -1.07 -0.84
C ASP A 112 -8.14 -1.76 -1.43
N TYR A 113 -8.61 -2.77 -0.70
CA TYR A 113 -9.65 -3.72 -1.13
C TYR A 113 -11.07 -3.19 -0.97
N ARG A 114 -11.25 -1.96 -0.47
CA ARG A 114 -12.57 -1.34 -0.31
C ARG A 114 -13.32 -1.12 -1.64
N THR A 115 -12.60 -1.11 -2.76
CA THR A 115 -13.20 -0.91 -4.10
C THR A 115 -13.50 -2.22 -4.81
N ASP A 116 -12.52 -3.12 -4.90
CA ASP A 116 -12.62 -4.40 -5.59
C ASP A 116 -11.72 -5.44 -4.89
N PRO A 117 -12.23 -6.61 -4.49
CA PRO A 117 -11.45 -7.63 -3.81
C PRO A 117 -10.47 -8.40 -4.72
N ALA A 118 -10.65 -8.36 -6.04
CA ALA A 118 -9.82 -9.07 -7.01
C ALA A 118 -8.82 -8.15 -7.74
N ASP A 119 -9.19 -6.87 -7.92
CA ASP A 119 -8.34 -5.84 -8.54
C ASP A 119 -8.40 -4.51 -7.75
N PRO A 120 -7.92 -4.50 -6.49
CA PRO A 120 -8.03 -3.38 -5.58
C PRO A 120 -7.32 -2.15 -6.12
N ARG A 121 -7.76 -0.96 -5.72
CA ARG A 121 -7.04 0.28 -6.03
C ARG A 121 -5.67 0.30 -5.35
N VAL A 122 -4.76 1.11 -5.89
CA VAL A 122 -3.46 1.38 -5.28
C VAL A 122 -3.50 2.74 -4.63
N VAL A 123 -3.08 2.83 -3.37
CA VAL A 123 -2.97 4.07 -2.61
C VAL A 123 -1.55 4.26 -2.11
N GLY A 124 -1.13 5.51 -1.93
CA GLY A 124 0.15 5.87 -1.33
C GLY A 124 -0.01 6.80 -0.14
N SER A 125 0.88 6.68 0.83
CA SER A 125 0.97 7.58 1.98
C SER A 125 1.61 8.91 1.56
N ASP A 126 0.90 10.03 1.73
CA ASP A 126 1.41 11.36 1.43
C ASP A 126 1.74 12.13 2.71
N PHE A 127 3.03 12.27 2.99
CA PHE A 127 3.55 13.17 4.02
C PHE A 127 4.14 14.47 3.45
N TRP A 128 4.25 14.62 2.12
CA TRP A 128 4.85 15.80 1.49
C TRP A 128 3.87 16.97 1.40
N THR A 129 2.59 16.68 1.17
CA THR A 129 1.54 17.71 1.20
C THR A 129 1.34 18.26 2.62
N ASN A 130 1.48 17.41 3.64
CA ASN A 130 1.48 17.82 5.05
C ASN A 130 2.41 16.94 5.90
N PRO A 131 3.61 17.42 6.25
CA PRO A 131 4.59 16.66 7.03
C PRO A 131 4.15 16.29 8.45
N ARG A 132 3.05 16.88 8.94
CA ARG A 132 2.54 16.60 10.29
C ARG A 132 1.50 15.48 10.32
N GLN A 133 1.00 15.06 9.15
CA GLN A 133 -0.07 14.09 9.07
C GLN A 133 -0.16 13.48 7.67
N CYS A 134 -0.13 12.15 7.61
CA CYS A 134 -0.33 11.39 6.39
C CYS A 134 -1.70 11.70 5.76
N ALA A 135 -1.75 11.75 4.44
CA ALA A 135 -2.97 11.52 3.70
C ALA A 135 -2.79 10.30 2.78
N TRP A 136 -3.62 9.28 2.94
CA TRP A 136 -3.66 8.21 1.94
C TRP A 136 -4.35 8.75 0.69
N ARG A 137 -3.67 8.64 -0.45
CA ARG A 137 -4.14 9.16 -1.74
C ARG A 137 -4.18 8.06 -2.77
N GLU A 138 -5.20 8.07 -3.61
CA GLU A 138 -5.26 7.18 -4.76
C GLU A 138 -4.10 7.46 -5.71
N VAL A 139 -3.41 6.37 -6.07
CA VAL A 139 -2.35 6.32 -7.08
C VAL A 139 -2.90 5.79 -8.39
N ALA A 140 -3.70 4.73 -8.31
CA ALA A 140 -4.36 4.12 -9.45
C ALA A 140 -5.68 3.48 -9.01
N PRO A 141 -6.73 3.49 -9.86
CA PRO A 141 -8.05 2.97 -9.51
C PRO A 141 -8.09 1.44 -9.38
N ALA A 142 -7.09 0.74 -9.92
CA ALA A 142 -6.95 -0.71 -9.88
C ALA A 142 -5.47 -1.14 -9.95
N PHE A 143 -5.11 -2.26 -9.34
CA PHE A 143 -3.75 -2.79 -9.39
C PHE A 143 -3.31 -3.11 -10.81
N SER A 144 -4.20 -3.64 -11.65
CA SER A 144 -3.93 -3.86 -13.07
C SER A 144 -3.48 -2.58 -13.78
N SER A 145 -4.21 -1.48 -13.59
CA SER A 145 -3.89 -0.19 -14.18
C SER A 145 -2.58 0.40 -13.67
N PHE A 146 -2.25 0.17 -12.38
CA PHE A 146 -0.97 0.55 -11.81
C PHE A 146 0.18 -0.21 -12.48
N ALA A 147 0.06 -1.53 -12.59
CA ALA A 147 1.07 -2.37 -13.22
C ALA A 147 1.27 -2.01 -14.71
N ASP A 148 0.18 -1.78 -15.46
CA ASP A 148 0.24 -1.30 -16.86
C ASP A 148 0.99 0.04 -16.97
N ALA A 149 0.70 0.99 -16.08
CA ALA A 149 1.33 2.31 -16.10
C ALA A 149 2.84 2.26 -15.84
N LEU A 150 3.31 1.23 -15.12
CA LEU A 150 4.72 0.95 -14.85
C LEU A 150 5.38 0.00 -15.87
N GLY A 151 4.62 -0.52 -16.85
CA GLY A 151 5.14 -1.47 -17.84
C GLY A 151 5.40 -2.88 -17.28
N LEU A 152 4.69 -3.28 -16.22
CA LEU A 152 4.82 -4.57 -15.53
C LEU A 152 3.76 -5.57 -15.98
#